data_AF-A0A0F8XKV8-F1
#
_entry.id   AF-A0A0F8XKV8-F1
#
_cell.length_a   1.000
_cell.length_b   1.000
_cell.length_c   1.000
_cell.angle_alpha   90.00
_cell.angle_beta   90.00
_cell.angle_gamma   90.00
#
_symmetry.space_group_name_H-M   'P 1'
#
loop_
_entity.id
_entity.type
_entity.pdbx_description
1 polymer ?
#
loop_
_entity_poly.entity_id
_entity_poly.type
_entity_poly.pdbx_seq_one_letter_code
_entity_poly.pdbx_strand_id
1 'polypeptide(L)'
;MVHLQQYLQRTNEFQDSKHLPLLNSLFIERFSQFNPYAQDNNFKTYMKWARRSPQLMGFLGIIATDMLSDSIEFKPLDKASGRNKILKAKAFWEMNQGMDVTEETIYDMLISGIGYNWLGKIDDLQLKEFCDLAVREVMPGLETKELEFKADHMVKLIKKDGADKIVKKLRHIAASTVSIHTNEYEVLKYIQRVGVNTKEFSPDEILVFKLMPLDGKVFPFPPMEAILSEIYLLWLITQNYV
;
A
#
# COMPACT_ATOMS: atom_id res chain seq x y z
N MET A 1 5.95 -29.66 -11.34
CA MET A 1 6.31 -28.21 -11.46
C MET A 1 5.12 -27.35 -11.87
N VAL A 2 4.30 -27.76 -12.86
CA VAL A 2 3.11 -26.99 -13.32
C VAL A 2 2.09 -26.67 -12.21
N HIS A 3 1.82 -27.63 -11.31
CA HIS A 3 0.89 -27.40 -10.19
C HIS A 3 1.37 -26.31 -9.21
N LEU A 4 2.67 -26.19 -8.96
CA LEU A 4 3.21 -25.23 -7.97
C LEU A 4 3.08 -23.77 -8.46
N GLN A 5 3.19 -23.53 -9.77
CA GLN A 5 2.93 -22.21 -10.37
C GLN A 5 1.44 -21.83 -10.33
N GLN A 6 0.54 -22.78 -10.60
CA GLN A 6 -0.91 -22.57 -10.44
C GLN A 6 -1.28 -22.30 -8.97
N TYR A 7 -0.63 -22.98 -8.01
CA TYR A 7 -0.79 -22.69 -6.58
C TYR A 7 -0.28 -21.30 -6.21
N LEU A 8 0.88 -20.87 -6.70
CA LEU A 8 1.38 -19.51 -6.44
C LEU A 8 0.46 -18.43 -7.01
N GLN A 9 -0.14 -18.62 -8.19
CA GLN A 9 -1.15 -17.69 -8.71
C GLN A 9 -2.37 -17.56 -7.78
N ARG A 10 -2.79 -18.64 -7.11
CA ARG A 10 -3.93 -18.64 -6.17
C ARG A 10 -3.61 -18.06 -4.79
N THR A 11 -2.34 -17.91 -4.40
CA THR A 11 -2.01 -17.18 -3.15
C THR A 11 -2.50 -15.73 -3.19
N ASN A 12 -2.63 -15.14 -4.38
CA ASN A 12 -3.26 -13.83 -4.55
C ASN A 12 -4.75 -13.83 -4.26
N GLU A 13 -5.46 -14.93 -4.46
CA GLU A 13 -6.88 -15.05 -4.11
C GLU A 13 -7.05 -15.31 -2.61
N PHE A 14 -6.09 -16.02 -2.00
CA PHE A 14 -6.14 -16.40 -0.58
C PHE A 14 -5.83 -15.31 0.44
N GLN A 15 -5.23 -14.19 0.03
CA GLN A 15 -5.10 -13.02 0.89
C GLN A 15 -6.47 -12.33 1.07
N ASP A 16 -7.45 -13.06 1.58
CA ASP A 16 -8.82 -12.64 1.71
C ASP A 16 -9.05 -11.97 3.07
N SER A 17 -9.51 -10.72 2.97
CA SER A 17 -10.13 -9.85 3.98
C SER A 17 -9.34 -9.42 5.24
N LYS A 18 -8.68 -10.32 5.99
CA LYS A 18 -8.05 -9.93 7.28
C LYS A 18 -6.67 -9.31 7.15
N HIS A 19 -5.92 -9.68 6.10
CA HIS A 19 -4.52 -9.29 5.96
C HIS A 19 -4.28 -8.14 4.98
N LEU A 20 -5.28 -7.81 4.15
CA LEU A 20 -5.26 -6.61 3.31
C LEU A 20 -5.43 -5.33 4.13
N PRO A 21 -4.89 -4.19 3.67
CA PRO A 21 -5.27 -2.91 4.23
C PRO A 21 -6.78 -2.71 4.13
N LEU A 22 -7.32 -1.95 5.07
CA LEU A 22 -8.73 -1.57 5.05
C LEU A 22 -8.99 -0.78 3.77
N LEU A 23 -10.14 -1.04 3.13
CA LEU A 23 -10.51 -0.34 1.90
C LEU A 23 -10.61 1.16 2.15
N ASN A 24 -9.85 1.95 1.38
CA ASN A 24 -9.91 3.41 1.43
C ASN A 24 -11.32 3.96 1.15
N SER A 25 -12.15 3.22 0.40
CA SER A 25 -13.54 3.58 0.10
C SER A 25 -14.50 3.42 1.29
N LEU A 26 -14.15 2.64 2.31
CA LEU A 26 -14.92 2.52 3.56
C LEU A 26 -14.68 3.71 4.50
N PHE A 27 -14.01 4.75 4.03
CA PHE A 27 -13.82 6.00 4.74
C PHE A 27 -15.18 6.68 5.00
N ILE A 28 -15.78 6.36 6.16
CA ILE A 28 -16.98 7.03 6.63
C ILE A 28 -16.57 8.35 7.28
N GLU A 29 -16.89 9.47 6.62
CA GLU A 29 -16.59 10.84 7.08
C GLU A 29 -17.09 11.13 8.51
N ARG A 30 -18.07 10.38 9.02
CA ARG A 30 -18.77 10.65 10.28
C ARG A 30 -18.16 10.03 11.54
N PHE A 31 -17.28 9.02 11.43
CA PHE A 31 -16.78 8.27 12.62
C PHE A 31 -15.28 8.43 12.89
N SER A 32 -14.59 9.22 12.09
CA SER A 32 -13.26 9.73 12.43
C SER A 32 -13.43 10.72 13.59
N GLN A 33 -13.46 10.24 14.83
CA GLN A 33 -13.41 11.12 16.00
C GLN A 33 -12.17 12.01 15.87
N PHE A 34 -12.43 13.31 15.76
CA PHE A 34 -11.46 14.37 15.79
C PHE A 34 -10.55 14.17 17.00
N ASN A 35 -9.26 13.91 16.79
CA ASN A 35 -8.26 14.32 17.77
C ASN A 35 -7.80 15.73 17.36
N PRO A 36 -8.43 16.82 17.85
CA PRO A 36 -8.13 18.19 17.41
C PRO A 36 -6.66 18.62 17.61
N TYR A 37 -5.85 17.80 18.28
CA TYR A 37 -4.43 18.04 18.53
C TYR A 37 -3.46 17.20 17.68
N ALA A 38 -3.95 16.31 16.82
CA ALA A 38 -3.08 15.58 15.88
C ALA A 38 -2.84 16.41 14.61
N GLN A 39 -1.57 16.71 14.30
CA GLN A 39 -1.18 17.33 13.01
C GLN A 39 -1.69 16.54 11.79
N ASP A 40 -1.92 15.24 11.99
CA ASP A 40 -2.50 14.26 11.06
C ASP A 40 -3.92 14.63 10.56
N ASN A 41 -4.68 15.48 11.27
CA ASN A 41 -6.04 15.84 10.88
C ASN A 41 -6.13 16.76 9.67
N ASN A 42 -5.05 17.47 9.32
CA ASN A 42 -5.06 18.38 8.18
C ASN A 42 -5.07 17.64 6.84
N PHE A 43 -4.58 16.40 6.77
CA PHE A 43 -4.54 15.62 5.53
C PHE A 43 -5.95 15.36 4.99
N LYS A 44 -6.93 15.12 5.87
CA LYS A 44 -8.34 14.96 5.46
C LYS A 44 -8.90 16.24 4.85
N THR A 45 -8.56 17.38 5.46
CA THR A 45 -8.96 18.70 4.95
C THR A 45 -8.33 18.96 3.59
N TYR A 46 -7.03 18.71 3.41
CA TYR A 46 -6.35 18.87 2.12
C TYR A 46 -6.92 17.96 1.03
N MET A 47 -7.19 16.69 1.35
CA MET A 47 -7.87 15.76 0.42
C MET A 47 -9.25 16.25 0.01
N LYS A 48 -10.01 16.81 0.95
CA LYS A 48 -11.34 17.37 0.67
C LYS A 48 -11.26 18.60 -0.23
N TRP A 49 -10.27 19.47 -0.03
CA TRP A 49 -10.03 20.62 -0.91
C TRP A 49 -9.62 20.18 -2.31
N ALA A 50 -8.69 19.22 -2.42
CA ALA A 50 -8.27 18.65 -3.70
C ALA A 50 -9.44 18.08 -4.50
N ARG A 51 -10.31 17.28 -3.87
CA ARG A 51 -11.50 16.70 -4.51
C ARG A 51 -12.56 17.71 -4.94
N ARG A 52 -12.60 18.90 -4.31
CA ARG A 52 -13.62 19.93 -4.56
C ARG A 52 -13.20 20.99 -5.58
N SER A 53 -11.91 21.06 -5.92
CA SER A 53 -11.36 22.04 -6.85
C SER A 53 -10.90 21.35 -8.14
N PRO A 54 -11.71 21.37 -9.22
CA PRO A 54 -11.33 20.77 -10.50
C PRO A 54 -10.03 21.34 -11.07
N GLN A 55 -9.76 22.62 -10.86
CA GLN A 55 -8.54 23.29 -11.31
C GLN A 55 -7.31 22.70 -10.60
N LEU A 56 -7.42 22.52 -9.29
CA LEU A 56 -6.36 21.88 -8.50
C LEU A 56 -6.16 20.44 -8.93
N MET A 57 -7.23 19.67 -9.12
CA MET A 57 -7.13 18.29 -9.61
C MET A 57 -6.48 18.21 -11.00
N GLY A 58 -6.80 19.15 -11.89
CA GLY A 58 -6.15 19.27 -13.19
C GLY A 58 -4.65 19.56 -13.08
N PHE A 59 -4.25 20.46 -12.18
CA PHE A 59 -2.84 20.76 -11.93
C PHE A 59 -2.08 19.57 -11.35
N LEU A 60 -2.67 18.89 -10.35
CA LEU A 60 -2.13 17.66 -9.78
C LEU A 60 -2.00 16.56 -10.83
N GLY A 61 -3.00 16.42 -11.70
CA GLY A 61 -2.99 15.44 -12.79
C GLY A 61 -1.89 15.71 -13.83
N ILE A 62 -1.59 16.97 -14.14
CA ILE A 62 -0.46 17.32 -15.03
C ILE A 62 0.86 16.87 -14.40
N ILE A 63 1.09 17.18 -13.13
CA ILE A 63 2.32 16.79 -12.42
C ILE A 63 2.42 15.27 -12.32
N ALA A 64 1.34 14.59 -11.93
CA ALA A 64 1.33 13.13 -11.81
C ALA A 64 1.59 12.45 -13.16
N THR A 65 0.97 12.96 -14.24
CA THR A 65 1.20 12.45 -15.60
C THR A 65 2.64 12.65 -16.02
N ASP A 66 3.22 13.83 -15.75
CA ASP A 66 4.63 14.12 -16.07
C ASP A 66 5.56 13.14 -15.34
N MET A 67 5.38 12.95 -14.03
CA MET A 67 6.16 12.00 -13.22
C MET A 67 6.03 10.54 -13.69
N LEU A 68 4.87 10.15 -14.23
CA LEU A 68 4.60 8.79 -14.69
C LEU A 68 4.90 8.58 -16.19
N SER A 69 5.14 9.66 -16.94
CA SER A 69 5.39 9.60 -18.39
C SER A 69 6.74 8.99 -18.72
N ASP A 70 7.69 9.09 -17.80
CA ASP A 70 9.00 8.45 -17.93
C ASP A 70 8.88 6.93 -17.82
N SER A 71 9.57 6.22 -18.72
CA SER A 71 9.59 4.76 -18.70
C SER A 71 10.27 4.24 -17.43
N ILE A 72 9.63 3.30 -16.72
CA ILE A 72 10.24 2.64 -15.57
C ILE A 72 11.33 1.67 -16.03
N GLU A 73 12.55 1.91 -15.57
CA GLU A 73 13.71 1.08 -15.86
C GLU A 73 14.10 0.23 -14.64
N PHE A 74 14.16 -1.09 -14.81
CA PHE A 74 14.62 -2.01 -13.76
C PHE A 74 16.11 -2.29 -13.92
N LYS A 75 16.92 -1.75 -13.00
CA LYS A 75 18.38 -1.90 -13.00
C LYS A 75 18.85 -2.88 -11.91
N PRO A 76 19.94 -3.62 -12.17
CA PRO A 76 20.56 -4.45 -11.14
C PRO A 76 21.27 -3.58 -10.10
N LEU A 77 21.08 -3.88 -8.82
CA LEU A 77 21.78 -3.19 -7.72
C LEU A 77 23.26 -3.59 -7.64
N ASP A 78 23.56 -4.85 -7.92
CA ASP A 78 24.90 -5.42 -7.87
C ASP A 78 25.12 -6.46 -8.98
N LYS A 79 26.38 -6.90 -9.16
CA LYS A 79 26.72 -7.96 -10.15
C LYS A 79 26.00 -9.28 -9.86
N ALA A 80 25.57 -9.53 -8.62
CA ALA A 80 24.81 -10.72 -8.23
C ALA A 80 23.30 -10.59 -8.57
N SER A 81 22.81 -9.40 -8.87
CA SER A 81 21.46 -9.12 -9.33
C SER A 81 21.36 -9.33 -10.83
N GLY A 82 21.55 -10.58 -11.27
CA GLY A 82 21.49 -10.94 -12.68
C GLY A 82 20.10 -10.73 -13.31
N ARG A 83 20.04 -10.93 -14.63
CA ARG A 83 18.84 -10.78 -15.48
C ARG A 83 17.57 -11.41 -14.90
N ASN A 84 17.68 -12.56 -14.22
CA ASN A 84 16.53 -13.24 -13.62
C ASN A 84 15.87 -12.43 -12.50
N LYS A 85 16.64 -11.67 -11.70
CA LYS A 85 16.06 -10.84 -10.63
C LYS A 85 15.35 -9.62 -11.21
N ILE A 86 15.89 -9.04 -12.28
CA ILE A 86 15.26 -7.94 -13.03
C ILE A 86 13.89 -8.39 -13.59
N LEU A 87 13.86 -9.55 -14.26
CA LEU A 87 12.61 -10.10 -14.80
C LEU A 87 11.58 -10.38 -13.69
N LYS A 88 12.02 -10.86 -12.53
CA LYS A 88 11.14 -11.06 -11.37
C LYS A 88 10.59 -9.75 -10.82
N ALA A 89 11.42 -8.71 -10.69
CA ALA A 89 10.98 -7.40 -10.22
C ALA A 89 9.95 -6.79 -11.18
N LYS A 90 10.19 -6.91 -12.49
CA LYS A 90 9.23 -6.49 -13.53
C LYS A 90 7.91 -7.26 -13.44
N ALA A 91 7.96 -8.58 -13.31
CA ALA A 91 6.76 -9.40 -13.14
C ALA A 91 5.99 -9.05 -11.85
N PHE A 92 6.69 -8.79 -10.75
CA PHE A 92 6.07 -8.31 -9.51
C PHE A 92 5.38 -6.96 -9.70
N TRP A 93 6.03 -6.02 -10.40
CA TRP A 93 5.46 -4.71 -10.71
C TRP A 93 4.19 -4.82 -11.57
N GLU A 94 4.24 -5.60 -12.64
CA GLU A 94 3.10 -5.82 -13.54
C GLU A 94 1.94 -6.52 -12.83
N MET A 95 2.22 -7.55 -12.02
CA MET A 95 1.20 -8.31 -11.28
C MET A 95 0.44 -7.44 -10.27
N ASN A 96 1.11 -6.41 -9.72
CA ASN A 96 0.53 -5.54 -8.71
C ASN A 96 0.02 -4.21 -9.28
N GLN A 97 -0.08 -4.08 -10.61
CA GLN A 97 -0.47 -2.82 -11.25
C GLN A 97 0.35 -1.64 -10.73
N GLY A 98 1.68 -1.81 -10.67
CA GLY A 98 2.55 -0.88 -9.96
C GLY A 98 2.44 0.58 -10.45
N MET A 99 2.07 0.80 -11.72
CA MET A 99 1.76 2.14 -12.25
C MET A 99 0.58 2.77 -11.51
N ASP A 100 -0.56 2.06 -11.42
CA ASP A 100 -1.77 2.54 -10.77
C ASP A 100 -1.52 2.82 -9.28
N VAL A 101 -0.82 1.91 -8.59
CA VAL A 101 -0.43 2.09 -7.18
C VAL A 101 0.47 3.32 -7.00
N THR A 102 1.39 3.55 -7.93
CA THR A 102 2.30 4.70 -7.89
C THR A 102 1.55 6.00 -8.16
N GLU A 103 0.62 6.00 -9.12
CA GLU A 103 -0.23 7.15 -9.40
C GLU A 103 -1.03 7.57 -8.16
N GLU A 104 -1.72 6.63 -7.51
CA GLU A 104 -2.45 6.88 -6.26
C GLU A 104 -1.52 7.43 -5.16
N THR A 105 -0.31 6.87 -5.05
CA THR A 105 0.71 7.33 -4.10
C THR A 105 1.20 8.75 -4.40
N ILE A 106 1.38 9.11 -5.68
CA ILE A 106 1.81 10.44 -6.10
C ILE A 106 0.75 11.47 -5.74
N TYR A 107 -0.54 11.20 -5.97
CA TYR A 107 -1.60 12.11 -5.54
C TYR A 107 -1.56 12.36 -4.04
N ASP A 108 -1.38 11.30 -3.24
CA ASP A 108 -1.23 11.42 -1.79
C ASP A 108 -0.01 12.26 -1.40
N MET A 109 1.12 12.08 -2.06
CA MET A 109 2.33 12.87 -1.82
C MET A 109 2.14 14.34 -2.20
N LEU A 110 1.54 14.64 -3.36
CA LEU A 110 1.33 16.01 -3.80
C LEU A 110 0.32 16.76 -2.92
N ILE A 111 -0.64 16.06 -2.33
CA ILE A 111 -1.67 16.67 -1.48
C ILE A 111 -1.20 16.76 -0.02
N SER A 112 -0.73 15.65 0.55
CA SER A 112 -0.44 15.52 1.98
C SER A 112 1.04 15.56 2.33
N GLY A 113 1.91 15.57 1.33
CA GLY A 113 3.36 15.48 1.51
C GLY A 113 3.86 14.06 1.78
N ILE A 114 2.97 13.08 1.97
CA ILE A 114 3.34 11.71 2.33
C ILE A 114 2.47 10.70 1.56
N GLY A 115 3.06 9.55 1.21
CA GLY A 115 2.35 8.43 0.59
C GLY A 115 2.75 7.12 1.23
N TYR A 116 1.82 6.15 1.23
CA TYR A 116 2.03 4.83 1.83
C TYR A 116 1.66 3.72 0.85
N ASN A 117 2.54 2.73 0.74
CA ASN A 117 2.23 1.47 0.08
C ASN A 117 2.44 0.31 1.04
N TRP A 118 1.42 -0.54 1.17
CA TRP A 118 1.53 -1.81 1.87
C TRP A 118 2.21 -2.85 0.99
N LEU A 119 3.24 -3.47 1.53
CA LEU A 119 3.91 -4.64 1.00
C LEU A 119 3.40 -5.87 1.75
N GLY A 120 2.56 -6.66 1.09
CA GLY A 120 1.99 -7.87 1.64
C GLY A 120 3.06 -8.90 2.00
N LYS A 121 3.06 -9.29 3.27
CA LYS A 121 3.82 -10.41 3.81
C LYS A 121 2.85 -11.55 4.07
N ILE A 122 3.17 -12.74 3.57
CA ILE A 122 2.48 -13.97 3.96
C ILE A 122 3.32 -14.57 5.09
N ASP A 123 2.76 -14.64 6.29
CA ASP A 123 3.41 -15.31 7.41
C ASP A 123 3.36 -16.84 7.27
N ASP A 124 4.12 -17.55 8.10
CA ASP A 124 4.20 -19.02 8.04
C ASP A 124 2.88 -19.71 8.32
N LEU A 125 2.04 -19.11 9.16
CA LEU A 125 0.75 -19.65 9.53
C LEU A 125 -0.23 -19.54 8.35
N GLN A 126 -0.30 -18.38 7.72
CA GLN A 126 -1.08 -18.10 6.52
C GLN A 126 -0.62 -18.93 5.34
N LEU A 127 0.70 -19.11 5.18
CA LEU A 127 1.23 -19.97 4.13
C LEU A 127 0.81 -21.43 4.35
N LYS A 128 0.74 -21.87 5.62
CA LYS A 128 0.24 -23.19 5.98
C LYS A 128 -1.26 -23.32 5.75
N GLU A 129 -2.07 -22.36 6.18
CA GLU A 129 -3.52 -22.32 5.92
C GLU A 129 -3.83 -22.34 4.42
N PHE A 130 -3.05 -21.59 3.63
CA PHE A 130 -3.15 -21.61 2.17
C PHE A 130 -2.86 -23.00 1.61
N CYS A 131 -1.74 -23.61 2.02
CA CYS A 131 -1.37 -24.95 1.55
C CYS A 131 -2.41 -25.99 1.97
N ASP A 132 -2.99 -25.85 3.16
CA ASP A 132 -4.03 -26.75 3.67
C ASP A 132 -5.29 -26.69 2.79
N LEU A 133 -5.80 -25.48 2.52
CA LEU A 133 -6.96 -25.30 1.64
C LEU A 133 -6.67 -25.75 0.20
N ALA A 134 -5.49 -25.45 -0.32
CA ALA A 134 -5.02 -25.87 -1.63
C ALA A 134 -4.92 -27.39 -1.80
N VAL A 135 -4.46 -28.12 -0.77
CA VAL A 135 -4.39 -29.58 -0.77
C VAL A 135 -5.78 -30.19 -0.65
N ARG A 136 -6.65 -29.61 0.18
CA ARG A 136 -8.04 -30.06 0.37
C ARG A 136 -8.86 -29.96 -0.90
N GLU A 137 -8.71 -28.89 -1.67
CA GLU A 137 -9.40 -28.73 -2.95
C GLU A 137 -8.96 -29.75 -4.01
N VAL A 138 -7.66 -30.03 -4.09
CA VAL A 138 -7.10 -30.92 -5.12
C VAL A 138 -7.24 -32.39 -4.74
N MET A 139 -7.33 -32.69 -3.43
CA MET A 139 -7.47 -34.05 -2.90
C MET A 139 -8.56 -34.13 -1.81
N PRO A 140 -9.85 -34.04 -2.17
CA PRO A 140 -10.96 -33.92 -1.21
C PRO A 140 -11.27 -35.17 -0.36
N GLY A 141 -10.43 -36.22 -0.39
CA GLY A 141 -10.61 -37.47 0.35
C GLY A 141 -9.51 -37.79 1.36
N LEU A 142 -8.57 -36.87 1.62
CA LEU A 142 -7.50 -37.09 2.60
C LEU A 142 -8.01 -36.94 4.03
N GLU A 143 -7.54 -37.81 4.92
CA GLU A 143 -7.73 -37.64 6.37
C GLU A 143 -6.96 -36.41 6.87
N THR A 144 -7.48 -35.75 7.91
CA THR A 144 -6.96 -34.47 8.42
C THR A 144 -5.46 -34.51 8.73
N LYS A 145 -4.94 -35.62 9.26
CA LYS A 145 -3.52 -35.80 9.59
C LYS A 145 -2.62 -35.87 8.35
N GLU A 146 -3.09 -36.49 7.28
CA GLU A 146 -2.35 -36.56 6.01
C GLU A 146 -2.37 -35.22 5.27
N LEU A 147 -3.47 -34.46 5.43
CA LEU A 147 -3.63 -33.12 4.90
C LEU A 147 -2.63 -32.15 5.53
N GLU A 148 -2.56 -32.12 6.87
CA GLU A 148 -1.59 -31.31 7.62
C GLU A 148 -0.14 -31.66 7.24
N PHE A 149 0.18 -32.96 7.13
CA PHE A 149 1.52 -33.40 6.75
C PHE A 149 1.91 -32.92 5.34
N LYS A 150 0.98 -33.02 4.37
CA LYS A 150 1.22 -32.55 2.99
C LYS A 150 1.31 -31.02 2.92
N ALA A 151 0.49 -30.30 3.66
CA ALA A 151 0.56 -28.84 3.75
C ALA A 151 1.92 -28.40 4.33
N ASP A 152 2.36 -29.00 5.44
CA ASP A 152 3.67 -28.72 6.05
C ASP A 152 4.83 -29.05 5.10
N HIS A 153 4.72 -30.15 4.36
CA HIS A 153 5.71 -30.50 3.35
C HIS A 153 5.74 -29.49 2.19
N MET A 154 4.58 -28.99 1.73
CA MET A 154 4.50 -27.95 0.71
C MET A 154 5.11 -26.63 1.21
N VAL A 155 4.83 -26.21 2.44
CA VAL A 155 5.45 -25.02 3.06
C VAL A 155 6.97 -25.16 3.06
N LYS A 156 7.50 -26.32 3.47
CA LYS A 156 8.95 -26.58 3.47
C LYS A 156 9.54 -26.54 2.07
N LEU A 157 8.85 -27.09 1.07
CA LEU A 157 9.28 -27.03 -0.32
C LEU A 157 9.32 -25.59 -0.83
N ILE A 158 8.27 -24.79 -0.58
CA ILE A 158 8.21 -23.38 -0.97
C ILE A 158 9.37 -22.60 -0.35
N LYS A 159 9.63 -22.78 0.95
CA LYS A 159 10.74 -22.14 1.65
C LYS A 159 12.11 -22.56 1.11
N LYS A 160 12.30 -23.86 0.84
CA LYS A 160 13.55 -24.41 0.29
C LYS A 160 13.83 -23.91 -1.13
N ASP A 161 12.77 -23.70 -1.90
CA ASP A 161 12.82 -23.26 -3.29
C ASP A 161 12.96 -21.71 -3.42
N GLY A 162 12.93 -21.01 -2.27
CA GLY A 162 13.26 -19.61 -2.06
C GLY A 162 12.08 -18.77 -1.54
N ALA A 163 12.27 -18.04 -0.43
CA ALA A 163 11.26 -17.12 0.14
C ALA A 163 10.78 -16.06 -0.88
N ASP A 164 11.62 -15.72 -1.86
CA ASP A 164 11.31 -14.83 -2.98
C ASP A 164 10.17 -15.34 -3.89
N LYS A 165 9.79 -16.62 -3.77
CA LYS A 165 8.67 -17.22 -4.53
C LYS A 165 7.32 -16.98 -3.87
N ILE A 166 7.30 -16.54 -2.61
CA ILE A 166 6.06 -16.16 -1.92
C ILE A 166 5.56 -14.88 -2.58
N VAL A 167 4.36 -14.93 -3.15
CA VAL A 167 3.77 -13.77 -3.85
C VAL A 167 3.53 -12.67 -2.82
N LYS A 168 4.23 -11.56 -3.02
CA LYS A 168 3.98 -10.32 -2.27
C LYS A 168 2.95 -9.51 -3.04
N LYS A 169 2.02 -8.89 -2.32
CA LYS A 169 1.14 -7.87 -2.89
C LYS A 169 1.69 -6.49 -2.63
N LEU A 170 1.41 -5.55 -3.52
CA LEU A 170 1.64 -4.13 -3.31
C LEU A 170 0.29 -3.42 -3.41
N ARG A 171 -0.05 -2.60 -2.42
CA ARG A 171 -1.29 -1.81 -2.44
C ARG A 171 -1.08 -0.44 -1.86
N HIS A 172 -1.73 0.54 -2.46
CA HIS A 172 -1.80 1.88 -1.89
C HIS A 172 -2.63 1.90 -0.60
N ILE A 173 -2.18 2.69 0.37
CA ILE A 173 -2.95 3.06 1.56
C ILE A 173 -3.07 4.58 1.61
N ALA A 174 -4.31 5.08 1.72
CA ALA A 174 -4.56 6.50 1.77
C ALA A 174 -3.92 7.13 3.03
N ALA A 175 -3.06 8.12 2.86
CA ALA A 175 -2.32 8.81 3.90
C ALA A 175 -3.23 9.42 4.96
N SER A 176 -4.41 9.90 4.57
CA SER A 176 -5.42 10.45 5.49
C SER A 176 -6.00 9.42 6.47
N THR A 177 -5.71 8.13 6.28
CA THR A 177 -6.19 7.03 7.13
C THR A 177 -5.11 6.46 8.04
N VAL A 178 -3.85 6.85 7.86
CA VAL A 178 -2.70 6.26 8.57
C VAL A 178 -2.14 7.25 9.59
N SER A 179 -1.87 6.75 10.80
CA SER A 179 -1.09 7.46 11.82
C SER A 179 0.23 6.73 12.07
N ILE A 180 1.33 7.48 12.20
CA ILE A 180 2.66 6.94 12.50
C ILE A 180 2.84 6.96 14.02
N HIS A 181 3.08 5.79 14.63
CA HIS A 181 3.49 5.71 16.03
C HIS A 181 5.00 5.57 16.12
N THR A 182 5.62 6.47 16.86
CA THR A 182 7.07 6.54 17.03
C THR A 182 7.44 6.56 18.51
N ASN A 183 8.70 6.25 18.81
CA ASN A 183 9.35 6.68 20.05
C ASN A 183 10.29 7.87 19.74
N GLU A 184 11.25 8.15 20.61
CA GLU A 184 12.25 9.21 20.43
C GLU A 184 13.24 8.95 19.28
N TYR A 185 13.36 7.71 18.81
CA TYR A 185 14.43 7.26 17.91
C TYR A 185 13.92 6.69 16.58
N GLU A 186 12.78 6.00 16.57
CA GLU A 186 12.32 5.19 15.46
C GLU A 186 10.79 5.10 15.36
N VAL A 187 10.33 4.66 14.18
CA VAL A 187 8.93 4.32 13.94
C VAL A 187 8.66 2.92 14.46
N LEU A 188 7.70 2.79 15.38
CA LEU A 188 7.33 1.52 15.99
C LEU A 188 6.29 0.77 15.15
N LYS A 189 5.27 1.48 14.66
CA LYS A 189 4.18 0.90 13.86
C LYS A 189 3.39 1.95 13.10
N TYR A 190 2.69 1.50 12.07
CA TYR A 190 1.69 2.28 11.36
C TYR A 190 0.30 1.79 11.74
N ILE A 191 -0.64 2.71 11.98
CA ILE A 191 -2.02 2.35 12.29
C ILE A 191 -2.94 2.98 11.25
N GLN A 192 -3.63 2.13 10.49
CA GLN A 192 -4.69 2.55 9.58
C GLN A 192 -6.04 2.51 10.31
N ARG A 193 -6.79 3.61 10.24
CA ARG A 193 -8.14 3.74 10.81
C ARG A 193 -9.13 4.10 9.72
N VAL A 194 -10.13 3.25 9.54
CA VAL A 194 -11.22 3.45 8.56
C VAL A 194 -12.56 3.17 9.26
N GLY A 195 -13.31 4.24 9.53
CA GLY A 195 -14.52 4.15 10.35
C GLY A 195 -14.19 3.69 11.77
N VAL A 196 -14.85 2.60 12.21
CA VAL A 196 -14.60 1.97 13.52
C VAL A 196 -13.48 0.92 13.48
N ASN A 197 -13.02 0.53 12.28
CA ASN A 197 -12.03 -0.50 12.12
C ASN A 197 -10.62 0.09 12.20
N THR A 198 -9.76 -0.60 12.93
CA THR A 198 -8.35 -0.23 13.07
C THR A 198 -7.49 -1.42 12.68
N LYS A 199 -6.40 -1.14 11.98
CA LYS A 199 -5.41 -2.13 11.60
C LYS A 199 -4.01 -1.61 11.87
N GLU A 200 -3.16 -2.45 12.43
CA GLU A 200 -1.77 -2.13 12.70
C GLU A 200 -0.86 -2.84 11.69
N PHE A 201 0.22 -2.18 11.30
CA PHE A 201 1.25 -2.70 10.42
C PHE A 201 2.62 -2.46 11.04
N SER A 202 3.51 -3.44 10.87
CA SER A 202 4.92 -3.29 11.22
C SER A 202 5.65 -2.38 10.24
N PRO A 203 6.80 -1.79 10.62
CA PRO A 203 7.57 -0.93 9.73
C PRO A 203 8.02 -1.61 8.42
N ASP A 204 8.26 -2.92 8.46
CA ASP A 204 8.69 -3.71 7.30
C ASP A 204 7.56 -3.95 6.27
N GLU A 205 6.30 -3.74 6.65
CA GLU A 205 5.14 -3.93 5.79
C GLU A 205 4.74 -2.66 5.04
N ILE A 206 5.27 -1.50 5.41
CA ILE A 206 4.86 -0.21 4.83
C ILE A 206 6.04 0.49 4.18
N LEU A 207 5.93 0.72 2.89
CA LEU A 207 6.77 1.65 2.16
C LEU A 207 6.24 3.07 2.38
N VAL A 208 7.08 3.96 2.89
CA VAL A 208 6.73 5.37 3.14
C VAL A 208 7.48 6.27 2.17
N PHE A 209 6.74 7.13 1.49
CA PHE A 209 7.28 8.14 0.58
C PHE A 209 7.03 9.51 1.19
N LYS A 210 8.09 10.30 1.39
CA LYS A 210 7.99 11.66 1.96
C LYS A 210 8.44 12.68 0.94
N LEU A 211 7.60 13.67 0.69
CA LEU A 211 7.90 14.84 -0.11
C LEU A 211 8.37 15.96 0.82
N MET A 212 9.58 16.50 0.61
CA MET A 212 10.15 17.55 1.47
C MET A 212 10.22 17.17 2.97
N PRO A 213 11.07 16.21 3.37
CA PRO A 213 11.27 15.83 4.77
C PRO A 213 12.10 16.89 5.52
N LEU A 214 11.51 18.05 5.75
CA LEU A 214 12.14 19.17 6.45
C LEU A 214 12.32 18.87 7.95
N ASP A 215 13.41 19.38 8.52
CA ASP A 215 13.74 19.32 9.95
C ASP A 215 13.74 17.92 10.59
N GLY A 216 13.90 16.85 9.79
CA GLY A 216 13.89 15.47 10.29
C GLY A 216 12.55 15.04 10.90
N LYS A 217 11.46 15.77 10.65
CA LYS A 217 10.15 15.46 11.21
C LYS A 217 9.61 14.14 10.69
N VAL A 218 8.81 13.48 11.54
CA VAL A 218 8.12 12.24 11.18
C VAL A 218 7.15 12.50 10.03
N PHE A 219 6.38 13.57 10.12
CA PHE A 219 5.49 14.03 9.05
C PHE A 219 6.17 15.13 8.22
N PRO A 220 6.16 15.01 6.89
CA PRO A 220 6.67 16.03 6.00
C PRO A 220 5.74 17.25 5.90
N PHE A 221 6.24 18.32 5.29
CA PHE A 221 5.44 19.51 5.01
C PHE A 221 4.47 19.26 3.83
N PRO A 222 3.14 19.41 4.01
CA PRO A 222 2.18 19.17 2.94
C PRO A 222 2.21 20.29 1.89
N PRO A 223 2.40 20.00 0.58
CA PRO A 223 2.43 21.05 -0.44
C PRO A 223 1.13 21.87 -0.49
N MET A 224 -0.01 21.23 -0.23
CA MET A 224 -1.32 21.90 -0.15
C MET A 224 -1.38 22.99 0.91
N GLU A 225 -0.61 22.88 1.97
CA GLU A 225 -0.54 23.90 3.02
C GLU A 225 0.04 25.21 2.47
N ALA A 226 1.01 25.13 1.55
CA ALA A 226 1.64 26.31 0.96
C ALA A 226 0.75 27.07 -0.04
N ILE A 227 -0.27 26.42 -0.60
CA ILE A 227 -1.14 27.01 -1.64
C ILE A 227 -2.60 27.14 -1.18
N LEU A 228 -2.87 26.92 0.11
CA LEU A 228 -4.23 26.86 0.64
C LEU A 228 -4.96 28.21 0.51
N SER A 229 -4.24 29.32 0.72
CA SER A 229 -4.74 30.69 0.56
C SER A 229 -5.24 30.95 -0.87
N GLU A 230 -4.46 30.54 -1.86
CA GLU A 230 -4.71 30.72 -3.28
C GLU A 230 -5.89 29.85 -3.72
N ILE A 231 -5.95 28.60 -3.26
CA ILE A 231 -7.10 27.71 -3.50
C ILE A 231 -8.37 28.31 -2.91
N TYR A 232 -8.30 28.83 -1.68
CA TYR A 232 -9.46 29.43 -1.03
C TYR A 232 -9.95 30.68 -1.76
N LEU A 233 -9.03 31.53 -2.23
CA LEU A 233 -9.36 32.69 -3.04
C LEU A 233 -10.04 32.29 -4.36
N LEU A 234 -9.50 31.29 -5.08
CA LEU A 234 -10.10 30.77 -6.30
C LEU A 234 -11.51 30.21 -6.05
N TRP A 235 -11.70 29.50 -4.95
CA TRP A 235 -13.01 29.01 -4.55
C TRP A 235 -13.99 30.15 -4.26
N LEU A 236 -13.58 31.18 -3.52
CA LEU A 236 -14.43 32.36 -3.27
C LEU A 236 -14.80 33.10 -4.56
N ILE A 237 -13.86 33.29 -5.47
CA ILE A 237 -14.14 33.95 -6.76
C ILE A 237 -15.16 33.14 -7.55
N THR A 238 -14.95 31.83 -7.66
CA THR A 238 -15.85 30.95 -8.44
C THR A 238 -17.25 30.81 -7.85
N GLN A 239 -17.42 30.86 -6.52
CA GLN A 239 -18.74 30.82 -5.88
C GLN A 239 -19.50 32.15 -5.96
N ASN A 240 -18.80 33.28 -5.99
CA ASN A 240 -19.43 34.61 -6.02
C ASN A 240 -19.63 35.17 -7.45
N TYR A 241 -19.12 34.50 -8.48
CA TYR A 241 -19.32 34.85 -9.89
C TYR A 241 -20.43 34.04 -10.59
N VAL A 242 -21.31 33.38 -9.83
CA VAL A 242 -22.54 32.73 -10.32
C VAL A 242 -23.75 33.57 -9.95
#